data_AF-A0A5Q2RQX8-F1
#
_entry.id   AF-A0A5Q2RQX8-F1
#
_cell.length_a   1.000
_cell.length_b   1.000
_cell.length_c   1.000
_cell.angle_alpha   90.00
_cell.angle_beta   90.00
_cell.angle_gamma   90.00
#
_symmetry.space_group_name_H-M   'P 1'
#
loop_
_entity.id
_entity.type
_entity.pdbx_description
1 polymer ?
#
loop_
_entity_poly.entity_id
_entity_poly.type
_entity_poly.pdbx_seq_one_letter_code
_entity_poly.pdbx_strand_id
1 'polypeptide(L)' 'MLLGDDLLEWILLALGAALLVGNLLALVRPPESRKEGDLERPPLGRSLLYAGIGALAAIWALASLLSS' A
#
# COMPACT_ATOMS: atom_id res chain seq x y z
N MET A 1 -13.01 -6.64 21.98
CA MET A 1 -11.63 -6.54 21.46
C MET A 1 -11.57 -5.36 20.49
N LEU A 2 -10.41 -4.75 20.26
CA LEU A 2 -10.26 -3.71 19.24
C LEU A 2 -10.68 -4.31 17.87
N LEU A 3 -11.52 -3.62 17.08
CA LEU A 3 -12.02 -4.03 15.73
C LEU A 3 -12.92 -5.29 15.61
N GLY A 4 -13.28 -5.96 16.71
CA GLY A 4 -14.27 -7.05 16.68
C GLY A 4 -13.75 -8.36 16.06
N ASP A 5 -14.66 -9.14 15.48
CA ASP A 5 -14.35 -10.45 14.86
C ASP A 5 -13.57 -10.30 13.55
N ASP A 6 -13.72 -9.16 12.87
CA ASP A 6 -13.04 -8.84 11.59
C ASP A 6 -11.75 -8.03 11.76
N LEU A 7 -11.08 -8.17 12.91
CA LEU A 7 -9.85 -7.43 13.23
C LEU A 7 -8.78 -7.58 12.12
N LEU A 8 -8.64 -8.79 11.58
CA LEU A 8 -7.61 -9.07 10.58
C LEU A 8 -7.92 -8.35 9.27
N GLU A 9 -9.17 -8.34 8.86
CA GLU A 9 -9.66 -7.72 7.64
C GLU A 9 -9.50 -6.20 7.72
N TRP A 10 -9.84 -5.59 8.85
CA TRP A 10 -9.63 -4.16 9.06
C TRP A 10 -8.14 -3.78 9.04
N ILE A 11 -7.26 -4.59 9.65
CA ILE A 11 -5.80 -4.36 9.59
C ILE A 11 -5.29 -4.55 8.16
N LEU A 12 -5.73 -5.60 7.47
CA LEU A 12 -5.31 -5.92 6.11
C LEU A 12 -5.77 -4.84 5.12
N LEU A 13 -6.99 -4.31 5.30
CA LEU A 13 -7.52 -3.20 4.53
C LEU A 13 -6.65 -1.95 4.73
N ALA A 14 -6.37 -1.59 5.98
CA ALA A 14 -5.55 -0.42 6.29
C ALA A 14 -4.12 -0.55 5.74
N LEU A 15 -3.49 -1.71 5.92
CA LEU A 15 -2.14 -1.99 5.44
C LEU A 15 -2.09 -2.01 3.91
N GLY A 16 -3.04 -2.68 3.26
CA GLY A 16 -3.13 -2.74 1.80
C GLY A 16 -3.34 -1.35 1.19
N ALA A 17 -4.26 -0.57 1.75
CA ALA A 17 -4.53 0.80 1.31
C ALA A 17 -3.30 1.71 1.50
N ALA A 18 -2.62 1.62 2.65
CA ALA A 18 -1.40 2.38 2.92
C ALA A 18 -0.28 2.02 1.94
N LEU A 19 -0.10 0.73 1.64
CA LEU A 19 0.91 0.26 0.70
C LEU A 19 0.62 0.74 -0.74
N LEU A 20 -0.65 0.70 -1.16
CA LEU A 20 -1.08 1.24 -2.45
C LEU A 20 -0.83 2.74 -2.54
N VAL A 21 -1.42 3.51 -1.63
CA VAL A 21 -1.38 4.98 -1.66
C VAL A 21 0.04 5.50 -1.48
N GLY A 22 0.82 4.94 -0.55
CA GLY A 22 2.20 5.35 -0.31
C GLY A 22 3.10 5.16 -1.53
N ASN A 23 3.00 4.01 -2.21
CA ASN A 23 3.80 3.75 -3.41
C ASN A 23 3.36 4.62 -4.60
N LEU A 24 2.05 4.87 -4.78
CA LEU A 24 1.56 5.76 -5.82
C LEU A 24 1.97 7.21 -5.57
N LEU A 25 1.87 7.69 -4.33
CA LEU A 25 2.30 9.04 -3.97
C LEU A 25 3.81 9.23 -4.13
N ALA A 26 4.62 8.22 -3.82
CA ALA A 26 6.06 8.27 -4.08
C ALA A 26 6.38 8.41 -5.58
N LEU A 27 5.50 7.92 -6.45
CA LEU A 27 5.65 8.01 -7.91
C LEU A 27 5.19 9.36 -8.46
N VAL A 28 4.05 9.86 -7.97
CA VAL A 28 3.46 11.15 -8.41
C VAL A 28 4.23 12.34 -7.82
N ARG A 29 4.67 12.23 -6.57
CA ARG A 29 5.37 13.28 -5.83
C ARG A 29 6.65 12.70 -5.19
N PRO A 30 7.70 12.46 -6.00
CA PRO A 30 8.97 12.00 -5.46
C PRO A 30 9.57 13.04 -4.49
N PRO A 31 10.35 12.60 -3.48
CA PRO A 31 10.96 13.49 -2.51
C PRO A 31 11.97 14.45 -3.18
N GLU A 32 11.99 15.70 -2.73
CA GLU A 32 12.84 16.76 -3.28
C GLU A 32 14.34 16.56 -2.98
N SER A 33 14.67 15.98 -1.82
CA SER A 33 16.04 15.64 -1.44
C SER A 33 16.35 14.17 -1.77
N ARG A 34 17.11 13.94 -2.84
CA ARG A 34 17.78 12.65 -3.07
C ARG A 34 19.01 12.57 -2.18
N LYS A 35 19.23 11.42 -1.54
CA LYS A 35 20.45 11.20 -0.75
C LYS A 35 21.62 10.92 -1.70
N GLU A 36 22.82 11.26 -1.26
CA GLU A 36 24.04 10.90 -1.99
C GLU A 36 24.11 9.36 -2.11
N GLY A 37 24.15 8.85 -3.34
CA GLY A 37 24.06 7.41 -3.65
C GLY A 37 22.67 6.90 -4.05
N ASP A 38 21.63 7.74 -4.11
CA ASP A 38 20.35 7.36 -4.72
C ASP A 38 20.50 7.10 -6.23
N LEU A 39 19.74 6.13 -6.73
CA LEU A 39 19.67 5.83 -8.16
C LEU A 39 19.14 7.06 -8.94
N GLU A 40 19.69 7.31 -10.13
CA GLU A 40 19.25 8.40 -11.03
C GLU A 40 17.74 8.37 -11.29
N ARG A 41 17.15 7.17 -11.25
CA ARG A 41 15.71 6.94 -11.37
C ARG A 41 15.24 6.01 -10.26
N PRO A 42 14.15 6.35 -9.53
CA PRO A 42 13.58 5.45 -8.53
C PRO A 42 13.18 4.11 -9.19
N PRO A 43 13.28 2.98 -8.47
CA PRO A 43 13.00 1.66 -9.02
C PRO A 43 11.50 1.46 -9.27
N LEU A 44 11.02 1.98 -10.41
CA LEU A 44 9.62 2.04 -10.81
C LEU A 44 8.92 0.68 -10.70
N GLY A 45 9.59 -0.40 -11.14
CA GLY A 45 9.05 -1.76 -11.09
C GLY A 45 8.75 -2.23 -9.67
N ARG A 46 9.60 -1.89 -8.69
CA ARG A 46 9.37 -2.26 -7.28
C ARG A 46 8.21 -1.49 -6.69
N SER A 47 8.14 -0.18 -6.91
CA SER A 47 7.03 0.65 -6.42
C SER A 47 5.69 0.20 -6.99
N LEU A 48 5.64 -0.11 -8.29
CA LEU A 48 4.41 -0.56 -8.94
C LEU A 48 3.99 -1.97 -8.47
N LEU A 49 4.95 -2.86 -8.25
CA LEU A 49 4.70 -4.19 -7.67
C LEU A 49 4.08 -4.07 -6.28
N TYR A 50 4.67 -3.29 -5.38
CA TYR A 50 4.14 -3.12 -4.02
C TYR A 50 2.78 -2.42 -4.02
N ALA A 51 2.58 -1.43 -4.90
CA ALA A 51 1.27 -0.82 -5.08
C ALA A 51 0.22 -1.87 -5.50
N GLY A 52 0.56 -2.74 -6.46
CA GLY A 52 -0.31 -3.84 -6.90
C GLY A 52 -0.65 -4.83 -5.79
N ILE A 53 0.35 -5.24 -4.99
CA ILE A 53 0.13 -6.12 -3.83
C ILE A 53 -0.81 -5.44 -2.82
N GLY A 54 -0.57 -4.16 -2.52
CA GLY A 54 -1.41 -3.37 -1.63
C GLY A 54 -2.85 -3.26 -2.12
N ALA A 55 -3.05 -3.03 -3.42
CA ALA A 55 -4.37 -3.00 -4.04
C ALA A 55 -5.10 -4.35 -3.92
N LEU A 56 -4.43 -5.45 -4.23
CA LEU A 56 -5.02 -6.80 -4.11
C LEU A 56 -5.44 -7.09 -2.67
N ALA A 57 -4.57 -6.80 -1.71
CA ALA A 57 -4.86 -6.98 -0.28
C ALA A 57 -6.03 -6.10 0.18
N ALA A 58 -6.05 -4.83 -0.22
CA ALA A 58 -7.12 -3.90 0.14
C ALA A 58 -8.47 -4.31 -0.46
N ILE A 59 -8.50 -4.71 -1.74
CA ILE A 59 -9.71 -5.16 -2.42
C ILE A 59 -10.23 -6.45 -1.77
N TRP A 60 -9.35 -7.41 -1.48
CA TRP A 60 -9.73 -8.65 -0.80
C TRP A 60 -10.32 -8.34 0.58
N ALA A 61 -9.62 -7.59 1.42
CA ALA A 61 -10.08 -7.27 2.76
C ALA A 61 -11.42 -6.52 2.75
N LEU A 62 -11.57 -5.57 1.82
CA LEU A 62 -12.83 -4.86 1.63
C LEU A 62 -13.96 -5.80 1.22
N ALA A 63 -13.70 -6.72 0.30
CA ALA A 63 -14.68 -7.71 -0.12
C ALA A 63 -15.08 -8.64 1.05
N SER A 64 -14.11 -9.10 1.84
CA SER A 64 -14.35 -9.90 3.04
C SER A 64 -15.25 -9.18 4.04
N LEU A 65 -14.94 -7.91 4.38
CA LEU A 65 -15.74 -7.07 5.28
C LEU A 65 -17.16 -6.79 4.78
N LEU A 66 -17.36 -6.73 3.47
CA LEU A 66 -18.68 -6.55 2.88
C LEU A 66 -19.48 -7.85 2.80
N SER A 67 -18.83 -9.00 3.01
CA SER A 67 -19.44 -10.34 2.98
C SER A 67 -19.63 -10.97 4.35
N SER A 68 -19.10 -10.36 5.41
CA SER A 68 -19.21 -10.81 6.80
C SER A 68 -20.50 -10.37 7.50
#